data_AF-A0A1F2QQ46-F1
#
_entry.id   AF-A0A1F2QQ46-F1
#
_cell.length_a   1.000
_cell.length_b   1.000
_cell.length_c   1.000
_cell.angle_alpha   90.00
_cell.angle_beta   90.00
_cell.angle_gamma   90.00
#
_symmetry.space_group_name_H-M   'P 1'
#
loop_
_entity.id
_entity.type
_entity.pdbx_description
1 polymer ?
#
loop_
_entity_poly.entity_id
_entity_poly.type
_entity_poly.pdbx_seq_one_letter_code
_entity_poly.pdbx_strand_id
1 'polypeptide(L)'
;MKNRSNWVPMTLAALLVMAIPVFLLAAGDATAGKALYDKKCATCHGKLGEGNPNLAKTLKVEFRHLGSKEVQAKSDDELKKVITEGTEKKKPVKGLTDDDLANVIAYLRTLAQK
;
A
#
# COMPACT_ATOMS: atom_id res chain seq x y z
N MET A 1 -3.46 -0.48 -77.32
CA MET A 1 -2.98 -1.77 -76.77
C MET A 1 -1.65 -1.50 -76.09
N LYS A 2 -1.35 -1.71 -74.80
CA LYS A 2 -1.97 -2.41 -73.67
C LYS A 2 -1.65 -1.61 -72.40
N ASN A 3 -2.68 -1.22 -71.64
CA ASN A 3 -2.57 -0.87 -70.23
C ASN A 3 -2.14 -2.13 -69.47
N ARG A 4 -1.08 -2.04 -68.66
CA ARG A 4 -0.75 -3.06 -67.66
C ARG A 4 -0.57 -2.39 -66.31
N SER A 5 -1.69 -2.38 -65.60
CA SER A 5 -1.84 -2.14 -64.18
C SER A 5 -0.90 -3.06 -63.41
N ASN A 6 0.04 -2.50 -62.65
CA ASN A 6 0.88 -3.25 -61.72
C ASN A 6 0.24 -3.22 -60.34
N TRP A 7 -0.05 -4.44 -59.88
CA TRP A 7 -0.76 -4.78 -58.66
C TRP A 7 0.08 -4.57 -57.39
N VAL A 8 -0.65 -4.28 -56.32
CA VAL A 8 -0.22 -3.89 -54.97
C VAL A 8 0.33 -5.09 -54.17
N PRO A 9 1.47 -4.96 -53.46
CA PRO A 9 1.67 -5.74 -52.24
C PRO A 9 1.12 -4.95 -51.05
N MET A 10 -0.07 -5.38 -50.64
CA MET A 10 -0.61 -5.20 -49.30
C MET A 10 0.44 -5.70 -48.29
N THR A 11 0.45 -5.10 -47.10
CA THR A 11 1.13 -5.52 -45.86
C THR A 11 2.53 -4.97 -45.55
N LEU A 12 2.66 -3.64 -45.45
CA LEU A 12 3.57 -3.08 -44.45
C LEU A 12 2.82 -2.93 -43.11
N ALA A 13 3.18 -3.82 -42.19
CA ALA A 13 2.82 -3.82 -40.80
C ALA A 13 3.10 -2.45 -40.15
N ALA A 14 2.05 -1.71 -39.82
CA ALA A 14 2.11 -0.63 -38.85
C ALA A 14 1.46 -1.14 -37.54
N LEU A 15 2.14 -2.08 -36.87
CA LEU A 15 1.88 -2.36 -35.45
C LEU A 15 2.38 -1.14 -34.68
N LEU A 16 1.50 -0.16 -34.52
CA LEU A 16 1.68 0.93 -33.58
C LEU A 16 1.56 0.33 -32.17
N VAL A 17 2.67 -0.20 -31.65
CA VAL A 17 2.77 -0.57 -30.23
C VAL A 17 2.69 0.73 -29.44
N MET A 18 1.47 1.10 -29.07
CA MET A 18 1.21 2.18 -28.14
C MET A 18 1.86 1.76 -26.81
N ALA A 19 3.03 2.31 -26.51
CA ALA A 19 3.70 2.12 -25.24
C ALA A 19 2.81 2.75 -24.16
N ILE A 20 1.91 1.95 -23.59
CA ILE A 20 1.18 2.32 -22.38
C ILE A 20 2.26 2.44 -21.31
N PRO A 21 2.52 3.63 -20.73
CA PRO A 21 3.37 3.70 -19.56
C PRO A 21 2.61 2.92 -18.48
N VAL A 22 3.11 1.73 -18.18
CA VAL A 22 2.68 0.99 -17.00
C VAL A 22 3.14 1.87 -15.84
N PHE A 23 2.23 2.72 -15.34
CA PHE A 23 2.37 3.32 -14.03
C PHE A 23 2.41 2.15 -13.05
N LEU A 24 3.62 1.64 -12.82
CA LEU A 24 3.92 0.78 -11.69
C LEU A 24 3.56 1.62 -10.47
N LEU A 25 2.38 1.39 -9.90
CA LEU A 25 2.15 1.71 -8.50
C LEU A 25 3.28 1.00 -7.75
N ALA A 26 4.28 1.76 -7.31
CA ALA A 26 5.38 1.20 -6.55
C ALA A 26 4.78 0.54 -5.31
N ALA A 27 4.79 -0.79 -5.29
CA ALA A 27 4.48 -1.53 -4.09
C ALA A 27 5.52 -1.12 -3.03
N GLY A 28 5.06 -0.75 -1.84
CA GLY A 28 5.96 -0.30 -0.77
C GLY A 28 7.01 -1.36 -0.41
N ASP A 29 8.16 -0.90 0.08
CA ASP A 29 9.22 -1.74 0.62
C ASP A 29 8.91 -2.13 2.07
N ALA A 30 8.55 -3.40 2.30
CA ALA A 30 8.24 -3.92 3.62
C ALA A 30 9.45 -3.91 4.58
N THR A 31 10.69 -3.94 4.09
CA THR A 31 11.89 -3.85 4.92
C THR A 31 12.06 -2.43 5.46
N ALA A 32 11.96 -1.42 4.59
CA ALA A 32 11.93 -0.02 5.00
C ALA A 32 10.73 0.27 5.91
N GLY A 33 9.57 -0.30 5.57
CA GLY A 33 8.34 -0.24 6.34
C GLY A 33 8.48 -0.79 7.75
N LYS A 34 9.17 -1.92 7.91
CA LYS A 34 9.46 -2.50 9.22
C LYS A 34 10.31 -1.55 10.07
N ALA A 35 11.37 -0.98 9.50
CA ALA A 35 12.23 -0.05 10.23
C ALA A 35 11.47 1.20 10.68
N LEU A 36 10.54 1.69 9.86
CA LEU A 36 9.65 2.79 10.21
C LEU A 36 8.63 2.38 11.29
N TYR A 37 8.01 1.21 11.15
CA TYR A 37 7.06 0.67 12.11
C TYR A 37 7.67 0.53 13.50
N ASP A 38 8.88 -0.04 13.59
CA ASP A 38 9.61 -0.21 14.85
C ASP A 38 9.87 1.14 15.54
N LYS A 39 10.10 2.21 14.77
CA LYS A 39 10.38 3.56 15.29
C LYS A 39 9.14 4.35 15.69
N LYS A 40 8.04 4.25 14.92
CA LYS A 40 6.88 5.16 15.04
C LYS A 40 5.57 4.47 15.44
N CYS A 41 5.43 3.17 15.23
CA CYS A 41 4.17 2.45 15.38
C CYS A 41 4.19 1.46 16.54
N ALA A 42 5.29 0.74 16.73
CA ALA A 42 5.42 -0.37 17.68
C ALA A 42 5.20 0.02 19.15
N THR A 43 5.48 1.27 19.53
CA THR A 43 5.24 1.77 20.90
C THR A 43 3.76 1.63 21.31
N CYS A 44 2.84 1.85 20.36
CA CYS A 44 1.40 1.78 20.60
C CYS A 44 0.80 0.45 20.13
N HIS A 45 1.30 -0.07 19.01
CA HIS A 45 0.74 -1.25 18.35
C HIS A 45 1.48 -2.56 18.66
N GLY A 46 2.54 -2.54 19.46
CA GLY A 46 3.35 -3.73 19.73
C GLY A 46 4.25 -4.10 18.55
N LYS A 47 5.19 -5.02 18.75
CA LYS A 47 6.20 -5.36 17.72
C LYS A 47 5.61 -6.17 16.57
N LEU A 48 4.56 -6.92 16.82
CA LEU A 48 3.88 -7.80 15.87
C LEU A 48 2.45 -7.34 15.57
N GLY A 49 2.06 -6.16 16.06
CA GLY A 49 0.73 -5.59 15.86
C GLY A 49 -0.28 -5.97 16.95
N GLU A 50 0.17 -6.56 18.06
CA GLU A 50 -0.66 -7.04 19.18
C GLU A 50 -1.36 -5.94 19.99
N GLY A 51 -0.92 -4.69 19.86
CA GLY A 51 -1.41 -3.58 20.66
C GLY A 51 -0.78 -3.51 22.05
N ASN A 52 -0.66 -2.29 22.58
CA ASN A 52 -0.14 -2.08 23.93
C ASN A 52 -1.29 -2.15 24.96
N PRO A 53 -1.32 -3.17 25.85
CA PRO A 53 -2.43 -3.38 26.79
C PRO A 53 -2.54 -2.26 27.84
N ASN A 54 -1.42 -1.63 28.22
CA ASN A 54 -1.44 -0.52 29.17
C ASN A 54 -2.09 0.72 28.55
N LEU A 55 -1.78 1.01 27.29
CA LEU A 55 -2.44 2.11 26.55
C LEU A 55 -3.91 1.82 26.27
N ALA A 56 -4.26 0.57 25.94
CA ALA A 56 -5.64 0.14 25.77
C ALA A 56 -6.48 0.47 27.02
N LYS A 57 -5.96 0.11 28.21
CA LYS A 57 -6.60 0.39 29.51
C LYS A 57 -6.72 1.88 29.80
N THR A 58 -5.63 2.63 29.63
CA THR A 58 -5.61 4.09 29.90
C THR A 58 -6.54 4.87 28.99
N LEU A 59 -6.55 4.57 27.70
CA LEU A 59 -7.38 5.27 26.71
C LEU A 59 -8.83 4.74 26.70
N LYS A 60 -9.12 3.63 27.40
CA LYS A 60 -10.39 2.90 27.32
C LYS A 60 -10.75 2.64 25.86
N VAL A 61 -9.79 2.04 25.13
CA VAL A 61 -9.91 1.63 23.73
C VAL A 61 -9.52 0.16 23.61
N GLU A 62 -10.03 -0.47 22.57
CA GLU A 62 -9.55 -1.76 22.12
C GLU A 62 -8.47 -1.55 21.05
N PHE A 63 -7.31 -2.21 21.22
CA PHE A 63 -6.34 -2.36 20.15
C PHE A 63 -6.56 -3.72 19.50
N ARG A 64 -7.25 -3.72 18.36
CA ARG A 64 -7.28 -4.91 17.51
C ARG A 64 -5.89 -5.22 17.01
N HIS A 65 -5.59 -6.50 16.94
CA HIS A 65 -4.35 -6.97 16.35
C HIS A 65 -4.28 -6.49 14.88
N LEU A 66 -3.17 -5.84 14.50
CA LEU A 66 -3.03 -5.29 13.14
C LEU A 66 -3.01 -6.39 12.05
N GLY A 67 -2.57 -7.59 12.43
CA GLY A 67 -2.69 -8.80 11.63
C GLY A 67 -4.09 -9.44 11.54
N SER A 68 -5.09 -8.93 12.27
CA SER A 68 -6.44 -9.53 12.26
C SER A 68 -7.09 -9.39 10.88
N LYS A 69 -7.98 -10.34 10.52
CA LYS A 69 -8.72 -10.31 9.25
C LYS A 69 -9.45 -9.00 9.02
N GLU A 70 -10.00 -8.40 10.08
CA GLU A 70 -10.71 -7.13 9.98
C GLU A 70 -9.80 -5.94 9.62
N VAL A 71 -8.60 -5.87 10.20
CA VAL A 71 -7.63 -4.82 9.84
C VAL A 71 -7.08 -5.07 8.44
N GLN A 72 -6.79 -6.33 8.11
CA GLN A 72 -6.26 -6.71 6.80
C GLN A 72 -7.29 -6.60 5.67
N ALA A 73 -8.59 -6.62 5.97
CA ALA A 73 -9.64 -6.40 4.98
C ALA A 73 -9.74 -4.95 4.52
N LYS A 74 -9.14 -3.99 5.24
CA LYS A 74 -9.11 -2.58 4.84
C LYS A 74 -8.26 -2.42 3.58
N SER A 75 -8.67 -1.53 2.69
CA SER A 75 -7.84 -1.10 1.56
C SER A 75 -6.61 -0.32 2.04
N ASP A 76 -5.58 -0.23 1.19
CA ASP A 76 -4.40 0.57 1.51
C ASP A 76 -4.75 2.04 1.73
N ASP A 77 -5.70 2.60 0.97
CA ASP A 77 -6.13 3.99 1.14
C ASP A 77 -6.86 4.22 2.47
N GLU A 78 -7.68 3.27 2.91
CA GLU A 78 -8.27 3.31 4.25
C GLU A 78 -7.20 3.25 5.34
N LEU A 79 -6.17 2.40 5.16
CA LEU A 79 -5.06 2.33 6.11
C LEU A 79 -4.25 3.63 6.14
N LYS A 80 -3.94 4.21 4.97
CA LYS A 80 -3.29 5.54 4.88
C LYS A 80 -4.07 6.58 5.67
N LYS A 81 -5.38 6.68 5.40
CA LYS A 81 -6.27 7.62 6.07
C LYS A 81 -6.27 7.44 7.58
N VAL A 82 -6.40 6.21 8.06
CA VAL A 82 -6.37 5.92 9.51
C VAL A 82 -5.02 6.27 10.14
N ILE A 83 -3.91 6.07 9.43
CA ILE A 83 -2.56 6.42 9.93
C ILE A 83 -2.40 7.95 10.02
N THR A 84 -2.87 8.70 9.02
CA THR A 84 -2.66 10.15 8.91
C THR A 84 -3.68 10.99 9.68
N GLU A 85 -4.91 10.49 9.82
CA GLU A 85 -6.01 11.19 10.52
C GLU A 85 -6.21 10.66 11.95
N GLY A 86 -5.84 9.40 12.20
CA GLY A 86 -6.12 8.71 13.45
C GLY A 86 -7.57 8.25 13.57
N THR A 87 -7.94 7.80 14.76
CA THR A 87 -9.35 7.57 15.14
C THR A 87 -9.62 8.33 16.44
N GLU A 88 -10.89 8.52 16.82
CA GLU A 88 -11.31 9.38 17.95
C GLU A 88 -10.31 9.44 19.13
N LYS A 89 -9.93 8.26 19.64
CA LYS A 89 -9.04 8.12 20.80
C LYS A 89 -7.60 7.73 20.45
N LYS A 90 -7.31 7.40 19.18
CA LYS A 90 -5.97 7.00 18.71
C LYS A 90 -5.42 8.10 17.81
N LYS A 91 -4.45 8.85 18.33
CA LYS A 91 -3.86 9.98 17.61
C LYS A 91 -3.17 9.55 16.30
N PRO A 92 -3.18 10.40 15.26
CA PRO A 92 -2.46 10.13 14.02
C PRO A 92 -0.94 10.14 14.22
N VAL A 93 -0.23 9.49 13.29
CA VAL A 93 1.23 9.58 13.17
C VAL A 93 1.57 10.71 12.20
N LYS A 94 2.29 11.73 12.69
CA LYS A 94 2.67 12.90 11.89
C LYS A 94 4.05 12.73 11.23
N GLY A 95 4.29 13.51 10.18
CA GLY A 95 5.58 13.58 9.50
C GLY A 95 5.94 12.27 8.79
N LEU A 96 4.97 11.70 8.08
CA LEU A 96 5.16 10.59 7.14
C LEU A 96 5.00 11.13 5.73
N THR A 97 5.88 10.73 4.82
CA THR A 97 5.71 10.94 3.38
C THR A 97 4.76 9.89 2.79
N ASP A 98 4.38 10.07 1.53
CA ASP A 98 3.59 9.05 0.82
C ASP A 98 4.36 7.72 0.68
N ASP A 99 5.67 7.79 0.49
CA ASP A 99 6.55 6.61 0.45
C ASP A 99 6.64 5.92 1.82
N ASP A 100 6.74 6.69 2.91
CA ASP A 100 6.70 6.14 4.28
C ASP A 100 5.39 5.38 4.52
N LEU A 101 4.27 5.95 4.08
CA LEU A 101 2.95 5.33 4.18
C LEU A 101 2.86 4.05 3.35
N ALA A 102 3.32 4.07 2.10
CA ALA A 102 3.35 2.88 1.25
C ALA A 102 4.22 1.78 1.87
N ASN A 103 5.42 2.12 2.35
CA ASN A 103 6.36 1.20 2.97
C ASN A 103 5.79 0.58 4.25
N VAL A 104 5.25 1.40 5.17
CA VAL A 104 4.69 0.89 6.43
C VAL A 104 3.47 0.00 6.17
N ILE A 105 2.62 0.35 5.20
CA ILE A 105 1.47 -0.49 4.82
C ILE A 105 1.95 -1.81 4.24
N ALA A 106 2.96 -1.81 3.37
CA ALA A 106 3.56 -3.04 2.86
C ALA A 106 4.05 -3.94 4.00
N TYR A 107 4.67 -3.38 5.04
CA TYR A 107 5.02 -4.13 6.25
C TYR A 107 3.78 -4.61 7.04
N LEU A 108 2.77 -3.77 7.22
CA LEU A 108 1.53 -4.17 7.91
C LEU A 108 0.84 -5.37 7.25
N ARG A 109 0.91 -5.49 5.92
CA ARG A 109 0.40 -6.67 5.19
C ARG A 109 1.12 -7.96 5.57
N THR A 110 2.39 -7.90 5.95
CA THR A 110 3.16 -9.07 6.40
C THR A 110 2.72 -9.59 7.77
N LEU A 111 2.00 -8.78 8.56
CA LEU A 111 1.52 -9.15 9.89
C LEU A 111 0.23 -9.99 9.84
N ALA A 112 -0.36 -10.21 8.66
CA ALA A 112 -1.61 -10.94 8.51
C ALA A 112 -1.54 -12.33 9.15
N GLN A 113 -2.48 -12.60 10.06
CA GLN A 113 -2.62 -13.91 10.69
C GLN A 113 -3.31 -14.88 9.73
N LYS A 114 -2.83 -16.14 9.68
CA LYS A 114 -3.41 -17.21 8.87
C LYS A 114 -4.75 -17.67 9.43
#